data_AF-Q2C8Y8-F1
#
_entry.id   AF-Q2C8Y8-F1
#
_cell.length_a   1.000
_cell.length_b   1.000
_cell.length_c   1.000
_cell.angle_alpha   90.00
_cell.angle_beta   90.00
_cell.angle_gamma   90.00
#
_symmetry.space_group_name_H-M   'P 1'
#
loop_
_entity.id
_entity.type
_entity.pdbx_description
1 polymer ?
#
loop_
_entity_poly.entity_id
_entity_poly.type
_entity_poly.pdbx_seq_one_letter_code
_entity_poly.pdbx_strand_id
1 'polypeptide(L)'
;MPLVNPLIASGSMDRRLFFIIEALSDKPNIKMSISKLSEQAGASVRTLNRLFLSHFKASFKEIRNKVVMERAEQMMKKGISVTDIAFELEYSSISAFSTAFSKYQKQKY
;
A
#
# COMPACT_ATOMS: atom_id res chain seq x y z
N MET A 1 -25.31 17.00 -13.13
CA MET A 1 -23.90 16.56 -13.32
C MET A 1 -23.02 17.26 -12.30
N PRO A 2 -22.31 16.55 -11.40
CA PRO A 2 -21.29 17.23 -10.61
C PRO A 2 -19.95 17.16 -11.38
N LEU A 3 -19.56 18.33 -11.91
CA LEU A 3 -18.21 18.65 -12.34
C LEU A 3 -17.50 19.33 -11.16
N VAL A 4 -16.72 18.58 -10.37
CA VAL A 4 -15.66 19.05 -9.43
C VAL A 4 -14.67 17.89 -9.20
N ASN A 5 -13.34 18.01 -9.25
CA ASN A 5 -12.44 19.11 -9.61
C ASN A 5 -11.08 18.54 -10.11
N PRO A 6 -10.26 19.35 -10.81
CA PRO A 6 -9.14 18.95 -11.66
C PRO A 6 -7.82 18.84 -10.88
N LEU A 7 -7.50 17.64 -10.38
CA LEU A 7 -6.26 17.27 -9.67
C LEU A 7 -5.93 18.04 -8.37
N ILE A 8 -6.14 19.34 -8.30
CA ILE A 8 -5.72 20.25 -7.25
C ILE A 8 -6.53 21.54 -7.47
N ALA A 9 -7.33 22.01 -6.53
CA ALA A 9 -7.70 23.43 -6.52
C ALA A 9 -6.69 24.28 -5.71
N SER A 10 -5.71 23.66 -5.05
CA SER A 10 -4.98 24.32 -3.94
C SER A 10 -3.60 23.74 -3.59
N GLY A 11 -2.72 23.39 -4.54
CA GLY A 11 -1.36 22.86 -4.28
C GLY A 11 -1.23 21.61 -3.38
N SER A 12 -2.31 21.02 -2.88
CA SER A 12 -2.34 19.93 -1.91
C SER A 12 -2.78 18.63 -2.56
N MET A 13 -2.08 17.52 -2.26
CA MET A 13 -2.34 16.15 -2.72
C MET A 13 -3.83 15.78 -2.87
N ASP A 14 -4.19 15.04 -3.92
CA ASP A 14 -5.56 14.56 -4.16
C ASP A 14 -6.10 13.82 -2.92
N ARG A 15 -7.23 14.25 -2.36
CA ARG A 15 -7.80 13.70 -1.12
C ARG A 15 -8.01 12.18 -1.18
N ARG A 16 -8.33 11.64 -2.36
CA ARG A 16 -8.55 10.20 -2.56
C ARG A 16 -7.24 9.44 -2.48
N LEU A 17 -6.17 10.03 -3.01
CA LEU A 17 -4.82 9.49 -2.89
C LEU A 17 -4.33 9.58 -1.45
N PHE A 18 -4.56 10.72 -0.79
CA PHE A 18 -4.23 10.92 0.61
C PHE A 18 -4.90 9.88 1.52
N PHE A 19 -6.21 9.65 1.36
CA PHE A 19 -6.93 8.60 2.10
C PHE A 19 -6.27 7.23 1.99
N ILE A 20 -5.82 6.85 0.79
CA ILE A 20 -5.18 5.54 0.59
C ILE A 20 -3.78 5.51 1.20
N ILE A 21 -3.03 6.61 1.12
CA ILE A 21 -1.71 6.72 1.75
C ILE A 21 -1.84 6.62 3.28
N GLU A 22 -2.82 7.29 3.88
CA GLU A 22 -3.10 7.16 5.31
C GLU A 22 -3.44 5.72 5.69
N ALA A 23 -4.33 5.06 4.94
CA ALA A 23 -4.67 3.66 5.19
C ALA A 23 -3.44 2.74 5.10
N LEU A 24 -2.54 2.99 4.15
CA LEU A 24 -1.27 2.25 4.02
C LEU A 24 -0.28 2.58 5.14
N SER A 25 -0.35 3.77 5.73
CA SER A 25 0.57 4.19 6.79
C SER A 25 0.16 3.67 8.16
N ASP A 26 -1.15 3.53 8.41
CA ASP A 26 -1.71 3.12 9.69
C ASP A 26 -1.49 1.61 9.96
N LYS A 27 -2.14 0.75 9.17
CA LYS A 27 -2.02 -0.71 9.29
C LYS A 27 -1.82 -1.40 7.94
N PRO A 28 -0.61 -1.27 7.33
CA PRO A 28 -0.32 -1.92 6.07
C PRO A 28 -0.33 -3.45 6.21
N ASN A 29 -1.07 -4.11 5.33
CA ASN A 29 -1.05 -5.57 5.20
C ASN A 29 -1.22 -6.01 3.74
N ILE A 30 -0.94 -7.28 3.47
CA ILE A 30 -0.95 -7.82 2.11
C ILE A 30 -2.36 -7.97 1.52
N LYS A 31 -3.41 -7.95 2.35
CA LYS A 31 -4.82 -8.09 1.94
C LYS A 31 -5.50 -6.78 1.57
N MET A 32 -4.89 -5.63 1.86
CA MET A 32 -5.39 -4.33 1.42
C MET A 32 -5.61 -4.33 -0.11
N SER A 33 -6.80 -3.96 -0.55
CA SER A 33 -7.21 -4.01 -1.95
C SER A 33 -7.64 -2.63 -2.43
N ILE A 34 -7.12 -2.22 -3.59
CA ILE A 34 -7.53 -0.98 -4.23
C ILE A 34 -9.03 -0.97 -4.52
N SER A 35 -9.66 -2.14 -4.75
CA SER A 35 -11.11 -2.23 -4.98
C SER A 35 -11.90 -1.82 -3.74
N LYS A 36 -11.56 -2.37 -2.58
CA LYS A 36 -12.24 -2.02 -1.31
C LYS A 36 -12.01 -0.56 -0.94
N LEU A 37 -10.79 -0.07 -1.13
CA LEU A 37 -10.45 1.33 -0.88
C LEU A 37 -11.16 2.28 -1.86
N SER A 38 -11.46 1.82 -3.08
CA SER A 38 -12.19 2.59 -4.09
C SER A 38 -13.63 2.89 -3.68
N GLU A 39 -14.28 1.93 -3.01
CA GLU A 39 -15.63 2.07 -2.49
C GLU A 39 -15.70 3.17 -1.41
N GLN A 40 -14.66 3.25 -0.57
CA GLN A 40 -14.57 4.25 0.50
C GLN A 40 -14.08 5.62 0.02
N ALA A 41 -13.16 5.65 -0.96
CA ALA A 41 -12.59 6.87 -1.51
C ALA A 41 -13.52 7.61 -2.51
N GLY A 42 -14.67 7.02 -2.86
CA GLY A 42 -15.62 7.62 -3.80
C GLY A 42 -15.06 7.74 -5.22
N ALA A 43 -14.19 6.82 -5.64
CA ALA A 43 -13.58 6.85 -6.97
C ALA A 43 -13.37 5.45 -7.53
N SER A 44 -13.43 5.30 -8.85
CA SER A 44 -13.18 4.01 -9.49
C SER A 44 -11.74 3.53 -9.27
N VAL A 45 -11.54 2.20 -9.28
CA VAL A 45 -10.21 1.56 -9.30
C VAL A 45 -9.32 2.12 -10.41
N ARG A 46 -9.88 2.42 -11.59
CA ARG A 46 -9.14 3.04 -12.71
C ARG A 46 -8.61 4.42 -12.33
N THR A 47 -9.44 5.26 -11.71
CA THR A 47 -9.04 6.59 -11.24
C THR A 47 -7.93 6.50 -10.20
N LEU A 48 -8.06 5.60 -9.22
CA LEU A 48 -7.06 5.44 -8.17
C LEU A 48 -5.73 4.91 -8.73
N ASN A 49 -5.75 3.91 -9.60
CA ASN A 49 -4.53 3.42 -10.25
C ASN A 49 -3.84 4.54 -11.05
N ARG A 50 -4.60 5.38 -11.75
CA ARG A 50 -4.03 6.54 -12.46
C ARG A 50 -3.38 7.54 -11.50
N LEU A 51 -3.99 7.80 -10.34
CA LEU A 51 -3.39 8.66 -9.31
C LEU A 51 -2.08 8.06 -8.78
N PHE A 52 -2.07 6.77 -8.45
CA PHE A 52 -0.87 6.05 -8.02
C PHE A 52 0.25 6.11 -9.07
N LEU A 53 -0.05 5.80 -10.33
CA LEU A 53 0.92 5.89 -11.41
C LEU A 53 1.41 7.32 -11.64
N SER A 54 0.55 8.31 -11.54
CA SER A 54 0.94 9.72 -11.73
C SER A 54 1.90 10.19 -10.63
N HIS A 55 1.58 9.90 -9.36
CA HIS A 55 2.29 10.39 -8.19
C HIS A 55 3.51 9.54 -7.80
N PHE A 56 3.43 8.22 -7.89
CA PHE A 56 4.47 7.30 -7.43
C PHE A 56 5.21 6.57 -8.56
N LYS A 57 4.77 6.72 -9.82
CA LYS A 57 5.26 5.96 -10.98
C LYS A 57 5.17 4.44 -10.78
N ALA A 58 4.28 3.99 -9.91
CA ALA A 58 4.07 2.60 -9.56
C ALA A 58 2.59 2.34 -9.30
N SER A 59 2.17 1.10 -9.47
CA SER A 59 0.82 0.64 -9.15
C SER A 59 0.59 0.61 -7.64
N PHE A 60 -0.68 0.61 -7.23
CA PHE A 60 -1.05 0.43 -5.82
C PHE A 60 -0.46 -0.86 -5.23
N LYS A 61 -0.44 -1.96 -6.00
CA LYS A 61 0.08 -3.25 -5.54
C LYS A 61 1.57 -3.16 -5.22
N GLU A 62 2.34 -2.48 -6.05
CA GLU A 62 3.78 -2.28 -5.84
C GLU A 62 4.04 -1.40 -4.61
N ILE A 63 3.32 -0.27 -4.48
CA ILE A 63 3.44 0.61 -3.32
C ILE A 63 3.04 -0.10 -2.03
N ARG A 64 1.89 -0.80 -2.01
CA ARG A 64 1.46 -1.60 -0.87
C ARG A 64 2.50 -2.64 -0.50
N ASN A 65 3.02 -3.39 -1.46
CA ASN A 65 4.04 -4.41 -1.19
C ASN A 65 5.31 -3.77 -0.60
N LYS A 66 5.77 -2.63 -1.13
CA LYS A 66 6.91 -1.89 -0.59
C LYS A 66 6.68 -1.49 0.86
N VAL A 67 5.56 -0.83 1.16
CA VAL A 67 5.22 -0.38 2.53
C VAL A 67 5.11 -1.55 3.50
N VAL A 68 4.45 -2.65 3.09
CA VAL A 68 4.33 -3.88 3.91
C VAL A 68 5.72 -4.48 4.21
N MET A 69 6.63 -4.50 3.25
CA MET A 69 7.97 -5.05 3.44
C MET A 69 8.88 -4.12 4.26
N GLU A 70 8.75 -2.80 4.10
CA GLU A 70 9.42 -1.84 4.98
C GLU A 70 8.94 -1.97 6.44
N ARG A 71 7.64 -2.19 6.65
CA ARG A 71 7.09 -2.50 7.97
C ARG A 71 7.66 -3.80 8.54
N ALA A 72 7.74 -4.85 7.72
CA ALA A 72 8.37 -6.11 8.13
C ALA A 72 9.83 -5.91 8.57
N GLU A 73 10.61 -5.16 7.79
CA GLU A 73 12.01 -4.83 8.11
C GLU A 73 12.12 -4.08 9.45
N GLN A 74 11.24 -3.10 9.70
CA GLN A 74 11.19 -2.39 10.98
C GLN A 74 10.83 -3.32 12.15
N MET A 75 9.90 -4.26 11.97
CA MET A 75 9.52 -5.23 12.98
C MET A 75 10.66 -6.20 13.30
N MET A 76 11.38 -6.68 12.27
CA MET A 76 12.57 -7.52 12.46
C MET A 76 13.67 -6.78 13.23
N LYS A 77 13.92 -5.50 12.92
CA LYS A 77 14.88 -4.66 13.66
C LYS A 77 14.52 -4.49 15.13
N LYS A 78 13.24 -4.62 15.49
CA LYS A 78 12.73 -4.62 16.87
C LYS A 78 12.78 -6.00 17.54
N GLY A 79 13.30 -7.02 16.87
CA GLY A 79 13.40 -8.39 17.41
C GLY A 79 12.10 -9.18 17.37
N ILE A 80 11.08 -8.71 16.64
CA ILE A 80 9.82 -9.46 16.49
C ILE A 80 10.08 -10.71 15.64
N SER A 81 9.53 -11.85 16.05
CA SER A 81 9.73 -13.12 15.36
C SER A 81 9.13 -13.10 13.95
N VAL A 82 9.74 -13.86 13.02
CA VAL A 82 9.24 -13.98 11.64
C VAL A 82 7.81 -14.53 11.60
N THR A 83 7.47 -15.42 12.53
CA THR A 83 6.12 -15.97 12.68
C THR A 83 5.10 -14.88 13.00
N ASP A 84 5.39 -14.05 14.00
CA ASP A 84 4.48 -12.96 14.42
C ASP A 84 4.35 -11.89 13.33
N ILE A 85 5.45 -11.59 12.62
CA ILE A 85 5.43 -10.66 11.48
C ILE A 85 4.54 -11.17 10.35
N ALA A 86 4.64 -12.46 9.99
CA ALA A 86 3.81 -13.05 8.95
C ALA A 86 2.32 -12.96 9.33
N PHE A 87 1.99 -13.21 10.60
CA PHE A 87 0.62 -13.09 11.11
C PHE A 87 0.12 -11.64 11.10
N GLU A 88 0.89 -10.69 11.64
CA GLU A 88 0.52 -9.27 11.72
C GLU A 88 0.32 -8.64 10.33
N LEU A 89 1.11 -9.04 9.33
CA LEU A 89 1.00 -8.57 7.94
C LEU A 89 -0.03 -9.35 7.11
N GLU A 90 -0.76 -10.26 7.76
CA GLU A 90 -1.83 -11.10 7.22
C GLU A 90 -1.42 -12.07 6.10
N TYR A 91 -0.18 -12.58 6.14
CA TYR A 91 0.23 -13.68 5.28
C TYR A 91 -0.46 -14.97 5.69
N SER A 92 -0.83 -15.78 4.71
CA SER A 92 -1.47 -17.09 4.96
C SER A 92 -0.52 -18.13 5.55
N SER A 93 0.80 -17.92 5.42
CA SER A 93 1.83 -18.79 5.99
C SER A 93 3.17 -18.06 6.12
N ILE A 94 4.03 -18.59 6.98
CA ILE A 94 5.42 -18.11 7.13
C ILE A 94 6.17 -18.24 5.80
N SER A 95 6.00 -19.35 5.07
CA SER A 95 6.67 -19.57 3.77
C SER A 95 6.25 -18.54 2.71
N ALA A 96 4.97 -18.13 2.70
CA ALA A 96 4.48 -17.09 1.79
C ALA A 96 5.11 -15.73 2.13
N PHE A 97 5.23 -15.41 3.42
CA PHE A 97 5.95 -14.23 3.89
C PHE A 97 7.43 -14.27 3.48
N SER A 98 8.15 -15.34 3.83
CA SER A 98 9.58 -15.49 3.53
C SER A 98 9.87 -15.35 2.03
N THR A 99 9.05 -15.96 1.18
CA THR A 99 9.18 -15.84 -0.29
C THR A 99 9.02 -14.40 -0.75
N ALA A 100 8.00 -13.69 -0.25
CA ALA A 100 7.77 -12.29 -0.59
C ALA A 100 8.90 -11.38 -0.10
N PHE A 101 9.38 -11.61 1.13
CA PHE A 101 10.44 -10.84 1.75
C PHE A 101 11.79 -11.03 1.04
N SER A 102 12.17 -12.27 0.73
CA SER A 102 13.38 -12.54 -0.06
C SER A 102 13.31 -11.91 -1.45
N LYS A 103 12.14 -11.93 -2.11
CA LYS A 103 11.94 -11.26 -3.40
C LYS A 103 12.05 -9.73 -3.28
N TYR A 104 11.58 -9.13 -2.20
CA TYR A 104 11.72 -7.70 -1.94
C TYR A 104 13.19 -7.30 -1.71
N GLN A 105 13.93 -8.07 -0.92
CA GLN A 105 15.36 -7.81 -0.68
C GLN A 105 16.16 -7.82 -1.99
N LYS A 106 15.89 -8.78 -2.90
CA LYS A 106 16.54 -8.86 -4.22
C LYS A 106 16.22 -7.72 -5.19
N GLN A 107 15.16 -6.94 -4.94
CA GLN A 107 14.79 -5.78 -5.76
C GLN A 107 15.31 -4.46 -5.18
N LYS A 108 15.72 -4.49 -3.91
CA LYS A 108 16.24 -3.33 -3.18
C LYS A 108 17.76 -3.13 -3.42
N TYR A 109 18.44 -4.17 -3.90
CA TYR A 109 19.88 -4.24 -4.21
C TYR A 109 20.06 -4.77 -5.63
#